data_AF-A0AAW1VNJ4-F1
#
_entry.id   AF-A0AAW1VNJ4-F1
#
_cell.length_a   1.000
_cell.length_b   1.000
_cell.length_c   1.000
_cell.angle_alpha   90.00
_cell.angle_beta   90.00
_cell.angle_gamma   90.00
#
_symmetry.space_group_name_H-M   'P 1'
#
loop_
_entity.id
_entity.type
_entity.pdbx_description
1 polymer ?
#
loop_
_entity_poly.entity_id
_entity_poly.type
_entity_poly.pdbx_seq_one_letter_code
_entity_poly.pdbx_strand_id
1 'polypeptide(L)' 'MFKFFEKAFDVEFDDSEKQKLYKTISFSEVHNEIIVLKELTSLFNAAVVLSHHDLLSGNTMTYNFVLL' A
#
# COMPACT_ATOMS: atom_id res chain seq x y z
N MET A 1 -9.65 5.48 -5.24
CA MET A 1 -8.86 4.26 -4.97
C MET A 1 -8.35 3.59 -6.24
N PHE A 2 -9.19 3.31 -7.24
CA PHE A 2 -8.86 2.36 -8.32
C PHE A 2 -8.15 2.93 -9.56
N LYS A 3 -7.61 4.16 -9.50
CA LYS A 3 -7.05 4.88 -10.66
C LYS A 3 -5.98 4.08 -11.45
N PHE A 4 -5.28 3.17 -10.79
CA PHE A 4 -4.19 2.38 -11.36
C PHE A 4 -4.46 0.88 -11.36
N PHE A 5 -5.66 0.45 -11.00
CA PHE A 5 -5.97 -0.97 -10.87
C PHE A 5 -5.85 -1.70 -12.21
N GLU A 6 -6.49 -1.18 -13.26
CA GLU A 6 -6.39 -1.72 -14.63
C GLU A 6 -4.95 -1.70 -15.13
N LYS A 7 -4.21 -0.62 -14.84
CA LYS A 7 -2.79 -0.52 -15.22
C LYS A 7 -1.91 -1.51 -14.48
N ALA A 8 -2.25 -1.86 -13.24
CA ALA A 8 -1.53 -2.88 -12.50
C ALA A 8 -1.82 -4.27 -13.08
N PHE A 9 -3.07 -4.56 -13.41
CA PHE A 9 -3.43 -5.83 -14.04
C PHE A 9 -2.64 -6.12 -15.33
N ASP A 10 -2.43 -5.11 -16.17
CA ASP A 10 -1.73 -5.24 -17.46
C ASP A 10 -0.18 -5.15 -17.36
N VAL A 11 0.40 -5.18 -16.15
CA VAL A 11 1.87 -5.12 -16.01
C VAL A 11 2.52 -6.39 -16.55
N GLU A 12 3.50 -6.19 -17.43
CA GLU A 12 4.41 -7.24 -17.89
C GLU A 12 5.83 -6.97 -17.38
N PHE A 13 6.47 -8.01 -16.85
CA PHE A 13 7.86 -8.01 -16.44
C PHE A 13 8.70 -8.78 -17.47
N ASP A 14 9.85 -8.21 -17.81
CA ASP A 14 10.87 -8.88 -18.64
C ASP A 14 11.43 -10.15 -17.96
N ASP A 15 11.44 -10.16 -16.63
CA ASP A 15 11.81 -11.32 -15.83
C ASP A 15 10.69 -12.37 -15.85
N SER A 16 10.95 -13.50 -16.52
CA SER A 16 9.96 -14.55 -16.70
C SER A 16 9.49 -15.24 -15.42
N GLU A 17 10.34 -15.36 -14.39
CA GLU A 17 9.95 -15.94 -13.10
C GLU A 17 9.08 -14.96 -12.33
N LYS A 18 9.44 -13.67 -12.36
CA LYS A 18 8.62 -12.61 -11.81
C LYS A 18 7.27 -12.51 -12.52
N GLN A 19 7.24 -12.65 -13.85
CA GLN A 19 5.99 -12.61 -14.62
C GLN A 19 5.09 -13.82 -14.29
N LYS A 20 5.67 -15.01 -14.13
CA LYS A 20 4.93 -16.20 -13.68
C LYS A 20 4.29 -15.97 -12.31
N LEU A 21 5.06 -15.47 -11.35
CA LEU A 21 4.56 -15.15 -10.01
C LEU A 21 3.48 -14.06 -10.06
N TYR A 22 3.67 -13.03 -10.88
CA TYR A 22 2.68 -11.96 -11.01
C TYR A 22 1.33 -12.47 -11.53
N LYS A 23 1.36 -13.39 -12.50
CA LYS A 23 0.17 -14.05 -13.04
C LYS A 23 -0.58 -14.94 -12.05
N THR A 24 0.03 -15.32 -10.92
CA THR A 24 -0.68 -16.07 -9.87
C THR A 24 -1.54 -15.16 -8.98
N ILE A 25 -1.41 -13.84 -9.09
CA ILE A 25 -2.19 -12.89 -8.30
C ILE A 25 -3.61 -12.82 -8.84
N SER A 26 -4.59 -13.09 -7.98
CA SER A 26 -6.01 -12.86 -8.27
C SER A 26 -6.35 -11.38 -8.09
N PHE A 27 -6.27 -10.60 -9.16
CA PHE A 27 -6.64 -9.17 -9.11
C PHE A 27 -8.10 -8.95 -8.71
N SER A 28 -9.00 -9.86 -9.09
CA SER A 28 -10.40 -9.83 -8.63
C SER A 28 -10.53 -9.95 -7.12
N GLU A 29 -9.71 -10.80 -6.48
CA GLU A 29 -9.70 -10.94 -5.03
C GLU A 29 -9.15 -9.68 -4.36
N VAL A 30 -8.01 -9.16 -4.84
CA VAL A 30 -7.43 -7.89 -4.37
C VAL A 30 -8.44 -6.74 -4.47
N HIS A 31 -9.18 -6.66 -5.57
CA HIS A 31 -10.21 -5.65 -5.77
C HIS A 31 -11.34 -5.76 -4.73
N ASN A 32 -11.85 -6.97 -4.50
CA ASN A 32 -12.91 -7.23 -3.53
C ASN A 32 -12.47 -6.88 -2.11
N GLU A 33 -11.26 -7.28 -1.71
CA GLU A 33 -10.70 -6.96 -0.40
C GLU A 33 -10.50 -5.45 -0.20
N ILE A 34 -10.07 -4.71 -1.24
CA ILE A 34 -9.97 -3.25 -1.18
C ILE A 34 -11.34 -2.60 -0.98
N ILE A 35 -12.39 -3.12 -1.60
CA ILE A 35 -13.77 -2.63 -1.40
C ILE A 35 -14.19 -2.85 0.05
N VAL A 36 -14.03 -4.07 0.57
CA VAL A 36 -14.39 -4.40 1.96
C VAL A 36 -13.64 -3.51 2.94
N LEU A 37 -12.32 -3.32 2.74
CA LEU A 37 -11.52 -2.44 3.58
C LEU A 37 -11.99 -0.99 3.52
N LYS A 38 -12.35 -0.49 2.33
CA LYS A 38 -12.90 0.86 2.16
C LYS A 38 -14.22 1.03 2.91
N GLU A 39 -15.11 0.05 2.81
CA GLU A 39 -16.40 0.08 3.49
C GLU A 39 -16.22 0.11 5.01
N LEU A 40 -15.40 -0.79 5.55
CA LEU A 40 -15.09 -0.83 6.99
C LEU A 40 -14.43 0.46 7.47
N THR A 41 -13.44 0.96 6.74
CA THR A 41 -12.72 2.18 7.14
C THR A 41 -13.56 3.44 7.02
N SER A 42 -14.56 3.46 6.13
CA SER A 42 -15.50 4.58 6.00
C SER A 42 -16.42 4.75 7.22
N LEU A 43 -16.53 3.73 8.08
CA LEU A 43 -17.28 3.80 9.34
C LEU A 43 -16.53 4.59 10.42
N PHE A 44 -15.21 4.77 10.27
CA PHE A 44 -14.44 5.56 11.21
C PHE A 44 -14.68 7.05 10.99
N ASN A 45 -15.10 7.76 12.04
CA ASN A 45 -15.10 9.22 12.07
C ASN A 45 -13.69 9.76 12.41
N ALA A 46 -12.66 9.26 11.73
CA ALA A 46 -11.29 9.70 11.93
C ALA A 46 -11.07 11.04 11.23
N ALA A 47 -10.38 11.97 11.90
CA ALA A 47 -10.04 13.26 11.30
C ALA A 47 -9.12 13.06 10.09
N VAL A 48 -9.43 13.72 8.97
CA VAL A 48 -8.56 13.76 7.81
C VAL A 48 -7.43 14.75 8.10
N VAL A 49 -6.23 14.23 8.31
CA VAL A 49 -5.04 15.01 8.66
C VAL A 49 -3.87 14.65 7.76
N LEU A 50 -2.86 15.51 7.71
CA LEU A 50 -1.57 15.14 7.12
C LEU A 50 -0.95 14.02 7.97
N SER A 51 -0.76 12.85 7.37
CA SER A 51 -0.07 11.73 8.00
C SER A 51 1.18 11.36 7.22
N HIS A 52 2.19 10.86 7.91
CA HIS A 52 3.44 10.41 7.29
C HIS A 52 3.27 9.11 6.47
N HIS A 53 2.23 8.31 6.76
CA HIS A 53 1.87 7.03 6.13
C HIS A 53 2.89 5.88 6.29
N ASP A 54 4.15 6.17 6.61
CA ASP A 54 5.22 5.17 6.76
C ASP A 54 6.13 5.48 7.96
N LEU A 55 5.61 5.42 9.19
CA LEU A 55 6.37 5.67 10.43
C LEU A 55 7.05 4.40 10.97
N LEU A 56 7.80 3.71 10.11
CA LEU A 56 8.67 2.61 10.51
C LEU A 56 9.87 3.14 11.31
N SER A 57 10.51 2.29 12.13
CA SER A 57 11.61 2.70 13.01
C SER A 57 12.81 3.32 12.28
N GLY A 58 13.07 2.91 11.04
CA GLY A 58 14.10 3.52 10.20
C GLY A 58 13.77 4.94 9.71
N ASN A 59 12.49 5.32 9.73
CA ASN A 59 12.01 6.64 9.33
C ASN A 59 11.85 7.59 10.53
N THR A 60 12.07 7.10 11.76
CA THR A 60 12.10 7.90 12.98
C THR A 60 13.53 8.08 13.44
N MET A 61 14.01 9.33 13.49
CA MET A 61 15.34 9.64 13.99
C MET A 61 15.28 10.04 15.47
N THR A 62 16.09 9.39 16.30
CA THR A 62 16.31 9.80 17.69
C THR A 62 17.59 10.62 17.76
N TYR A 63 17.48 11.89 18.17
CA TYR A 63 18.66 12.71 18.44
C TYR A 63 19.12 12.51 19.88
N ASN A 64 20.40 12.18 20.06
CA ASN A 64 21.04 12.13 21.37
C ASN A 64 21.86 13.41 21.54
N PHE A 65 21.32 14.39 22.26
CA PHE A 65 22.03 15.63 22.57
C PHE A 65 23.03 15.35 23.69
N VAL A 66 24.29 15.12 23.32
CA VAL A 66 25.40 15.26 24.28
C VAL A 66 25.72 16.76 24.34
N LEU A 67 25.37 17.39 25.46
CA LEU A 67 25.89 18.71 25.81
C LEU A 67 27.42 18.62 25.94
N LEU A 68 28.14 19.26 25.02
CA LEU A 68 29.57 19.55 25.16
C LEU A 68 29.79 20.69 26.15
#